data_AF-A0A8T6ZZA1-F1
#
_entry.id   AF-A0A8T6ZZA1-F1
#
_cell.length_a   1.000
_cell.length_b   1.000
_cell.length_c   1.000
_cell.angle_alpha   90.00
_cell.angle_beta   90.00
_cell.angle_gamma   90.00
#
_symmetry.space_group_name_H-M   'P 1'
#
loop_
_entity.id
_entity.type
_entity.pdbx_description
1 polymer ?
#
loop_
_entity_poly.entity_id
_entity_poly.type
_entity_poly.pdbx_seq_one_letter_code
_entity_poly.pdbx_strand_id
1 'polypeptide(L)' 'MMGLCSSRAGRLAAFVLSAVVGLGGGVTAHADVFTLRVGSGHPGGAIVYATGMRDFLVPELRRRVAEETEHELRIIEGYA' A
#
# COMPACT_ATOMS: atom_id res chain seq x y z
N MET A 1 -14.08 -8.69 51.87
CA MET A 1 -12.95 -7.75 51.76
C MET A 1 -11.80 -8.46 51.06
N MET A 2 -11.79 -8.52 49.72
CA MET A 2 -10.64 -9.03 48.95
C MET A 2 -9.87 -7.83 48.40
N GLY A 3 -8.70 -7.56 48.98
CA GLY A 3 -7.79 -6.52 48.50
C GLY A 3 -7.05 -6.99 47.26
N LEU A 4 -7.32 -6.36 46.12
CA LEU A 4 -6.47 -6.44 44.94
C LEU A 4 -5.07 -5.95 45.34
N CYS A 5 -4.12 -6.88 45.51
CA CYS A 5 -2.70 -6.57 45.58
C CYS A 5 -2.26 -5.98 44.23
N SER A 6 -2.30 -4.66 44.15
CA SER A 6 -1.69 -3.86 43.08
C SER A 6 -0.16 -4.00 43.15
N SER A 7 0.39 -5.07 42.57
CA SER A 7 1.83 -5.25 42.45
C SER A 7 2.40 -4.21 41.48
N ARG A 8 3.54 -3.60 41.84
CA ARG A 8 4.27 -2.66 40.96
C ARG A 8 4.58 -3.30 39.59
N ALA A 9 4.75 -4.61 39.56
CA ALA A 9 4.93 -5.42 38.36
C ALA A 9 3.71 -5.37 37.41
N GLY A 10 2.48 -5.43 37.93
CA GLY A 10 1.26 -5.33 37.11
C GLY A 10 1.07 -3.94 36.48
N ARG A 11 1.45 -2.88 37.20
CA ARG A 11 1.43 -1.50 36.69
C ARG A 11 2.51 -1.27 35.63
N LEU A 12 3.72 -1.82 35.83
CA LEU A 12 4.81 -1.77 34.84
C LEU A 12 4.46 -2.54 33.56
N ALA A 13 3.89 -3.75 33.68
CA ALA A 13 3.46 -4.55 32.53
C ALA A 13 2.36 -3.84 31.72
N ALA A 14 1.38 -3.23 32.38
CA ALA A 14 0.33 -2.46 31.70
C ALA A 14 0.89 -1.19 31.01
N PHE A 15 1.87 -0.52 31.62
CA PHE A 15 2.51 0.67 31.03
C PHE A 15 3.34 0.33 29.79
N VAL A 16 4.10 -0.78 29.83
CA VAL A 16 4.87 -1.29 28.69
C VAL A 16 3.93 -1.71 27.55
N LEU A 17 2.83 -2.40 27.86
CA LEU A 17 1.86 -2.82 26.85
C LEU A 17 1.17 -1.62 26.16
N SER A 18 0.77 -0.60 26.93
CA SER A 18 0.22 0.64 26.38
C SER A 18 1.23 1.45 25.56
N ALA A 19 2.52 1.43 25.93
CA ALA A 19 3.57 2.09 25.15
C ALA A 19 3.81 1.41 23.79
N VAL A 20 3.77 0.07 23.74
CA VAL A 20 3.94 -0.67 22.48
C VAL A 20 2.77 -0.43 21.52
N VAL A 21 1.53 -0.39 22.03
CA VAL A 21 0.35 -0.08 21.20
C VAL A 21 0.34 1.39 20.76
N GLY A 22 0.77 2.32 21.62
CA GLY A 22 0.89 3.74 21.29
C GLY A 22 1.94 4.06 20.21
N LEU A 23 3.02 3.27 20.13
CA LEU A 23 4.06 3.42 19.10
C LEU A 23 3.66 2.79 17.74
N GLY A 24 2.76 1.79 17.74
CA GLY A 24 2.31 1.13 16.51
C GLY A 24 1.23 1.88 15.73
N GLY A 25 0.50 2.80 16.37
CA GLY A 25 -0.62 3.53 15.74
C GLY A 25 -0.24 4.61 14.73
N GLY A 26 1.06 4.94 14.61
CA GLY A 26 1.55 6.04 13.77
C GLY A 26 2.24 5.63 12.47
N VAL A 27 2.32 4.32 12.15
CA VAL A 27 2.97 3.88 10.91
C VAL A 27 1.97 3.99 9.77
N THR A 28 1.98 5.13 9.06
CA THR A 28 1.25 5.25 7.80
C THR A 28 1.89 4.32 6.79
N ALA A 29 1.07 3.51 6.10
CA ALA A 29 1.57 2.67 5.02
C ALA A 29 2.09 3.58 3.91
N HIS A 30 3.41 3.62 3.74
CA HIS A 30 4.12 4.41 2.74
C HIS A 30 4.95 3.48 1.86
N ALA A 31 4.93 3.70 0.56
CA ALA A 31 5.75 2.96 -0.39
C ALA A 31 6.36 3.94 -1.39
N ASP A 32 7.67 3.82 -1.62
CA ASP A 32 8.34 4.64 -2.64
C ASP A 32 7.98 4.14 -4.05
N VAL A 33 7.74 2.84 -4.19
CA VAL A 33 7.39 2.19 -5.48
C VAL A 33 6.10 1.40 -5.36
N PHE A 34 5.12 1.72 -6.21
CA PHE A 34 3.93 0.90 -6.40
C PHE A 34 4.11 -0.01 -7.62
N THR A 35 3.75 -1.29 -7.47
CA THR A 35 3.73 -2.23 -8.59
C THR A 35 2.30 -2.54 -8.99
N LEU A 36 1.92 -2.18 -10.21
CA LEU A 36 0.59 -2.44 -10.78
C LEU A 36 0.70 -3.45 -11.92
N ARG A 37 -0.14 -4.49 -11.89
CA ARG A 37 -0.29 -5.41 -13.02
C ARG A 37 -1.52 -5.01 -13.83
N VAL A 38 -1.33 -4.71 -15.11
CA VAL A 38 -2.40 -4.32 -16.02
C VAL A 38 -2.58 -5.44 -17.05
N GLY A 39 -3.75 -6.07 -17.07
CA GLY A 39 -4.05 -7.20 -17.95
C GLY A 39 -5.41 -7.05 -18.63
N SER A 40 -5.48 -7.38 -19.91
CA SER A 40 -6.69 -7.31 -20.76
C SER A 40 -7.31 -8.68 -21.03
N GLY A 41 -6.60 -9.78 -20.76
CA GLY A 41 -7.01 -11.12 -21.18
C GLY A 41 -6.88 -11.38 -22.69
N HIS A 42 -6.42 -10.40 -23.49
CA HIS A 42 -6.16 -10.53 -24.93
C HIS A 42 -4.96 -9.66 -25.37
N PRO A 43 -4.18 -10.07 -26.38
CA PRO A 43 -3.05 -9.27 -26.84
C PRO A 43 -3.42 -7.84 -27.24
N GLY A 44 -2.52 -6.89 -27.03
CA GLY A 44 -2.64 -5.52 -27.54
C GLY A 44 -2.79 -5.52 -29.06
N GLY A 45 -3.81 -4.84 -29.58
CA GLY A 45 -4.14 -4.85 -31.01
C GLY A 45 -5.17 -5.89 -31.44
N ALA A 46 -5.52 -6.87 -30.59
CA ALA A 46 -6.57 -7.85 -30.91
C ALA A 46 -7.98 -7.27 -30.73
N ILE A 47 -8.17 -6.39 -29.75
CA ILE A 47 -9.46 -5.78 -29.39
C ILE A 47 -9.27 -4.35 -28.89
N VAL A 48 -10.27 -3.51 -29.12
CA VAL A 48 -10.22 -2.06 -28.91
C VAL A 48 -9.81 -1.68 -27.47
N TYR A 49 -10.34 -2.37 -26.46
CA TYR A 49 -10.01 -2.04 -25.06
C TYR A 49 -8.57 -2.43 -24.68
N ALA A 50 -8.02 -3.51 -25.26
CA ALA A 50 -6.63 -3.91 -25.02
C ALA A 50 -5.67 -2.90 -25.65
N THR A 51 -5.99 -2.43 -26.86
CA THR A 51 -5.27 -1.35 -27.53
C THR A 51 -5.33 -0.05 -26.71
N GLY A 52 -6.51 0.35 -26.24
CA GLY A 52 -6.65 1.55 -25.40
C GLY A 52 -5.87 1.45 -24.08
N MET A 53 -5.78 0.27 -23.48
CA MET A 53 -4.96 0.08 -22.28
C MET A 53 -3.47 0.27 -22.56
N ARG A 54 -2.96 -0.32 -23.66
CA ARG A 54 -1.55 -0.22 -24.07
C ARG A 54 -1.18 1.20 -24.48
N ASP A 55 -1.99 1.81 -25.34
CA ASP A 55 -1.61 3.03 -26.07
C ASP A 55 -2.01 4.31 -25.32
N PHE A 56 -2.94 4.24 -24.37
CA PHE A 56 -3.42 5.40 -23.62
C PHE A 56 -3.32 5.24 -22.11
N LEU A 57 -3.96 4.21 -21.54
CA LEU A 57 -4.08 4.10 -20.07
C LEU A 57 -2.71 3.98 -19.40
N VAL A 58 -1.87 3.04 -19.83
CA VAL A 58 -0.56 2.81 -19.19
C VAL A 58 0.39 4.00 -19.36
N PRO A 59 0.50 4.63 -20.55
CA PRO A 59 1.23 5.87 -20.70
C PRO A 59 0.73 7.00 -19.77
N GLU A 60 -0.59 7.21 -19.67
CA GLU A 60 -1.16 8.25 -18.83
C GLU A 60 -0.98 7.99 -17.33
N LEU A 61 -1.08 6.74 -16.88
CA LEU A 61 -0.80 6.37 -15.49
C LEU A 61 0.65 6.70 -15.12
N ARG A 62 1.61 6.35 -15.97
CA ARG A 62 3.02 6.67 -15.76
C ARG A 62 3.25 8.18 -15.72
N ARG A 63 2.66 8.91 -16.68
CA ARG A 63 2.79 10.37 -16.78
C ARG A 63 2.24 11.06 -15.54
N ARG A 64 1.02 10.75 -15.13
CA ARG A 64 0.35 11.40 -13.98
C ARG A 64 1.00 11.04 -12.66
N VAL A 65 1.41 9.78 -12.45
CA VAL A 65 2.11 9.44 -11.19
C VAL A 65 3.43 10.20 -11.08
N ALA A 66 4.17 10.37 -12.18
CA ALA A 66 5.40 11.15 -12.20
C ALA A 66 5.18 12.67 -12.01
N GLU A 67 4.06 13.22 -12.49
CA GLU A 67 3.75 14.65 -12.39
C GLU A 67 3.07 15.04 -11.07
N GLU A 68 2.23 14.16 -10.52
CA GLU A 68 1.28 14.49 -9.45
C GLU A 68 1.68 13.88 -8.11
N THR A 69 2.70 13.01 -8.05
CA THR A 69 3.10 12.33 -6.81
C THR A 69 4.62 12.20 -6.66
N GLU A 70 5.07 11.85 -5.45
CA GLU A 70 6.49 11.53 -5.16
C GLU A 70 6.81 10.04 -5.36
N HIS A 71 5.86 9.24 -5.85
CA HIS A 71 5.99 7.79 -5.95
C HIS A 71 6.45 7.33 -7.35
N GLU A 72 7.11 6.19 -7.39
CA GLU A 72 7.43 5.49 -8.64
C GLU A 72 6.34 4.44 -8.97
N LEU A 73 5.98 4.33 -10.25
CA LEU A 73 5.05 3.31 -10.73
C LEU A 73 5.72 2.29 -11.64
N ARG A 74 5.81 1.05 -11.15
CA ARG A 74 6.20 -0.12 -11.95
C ARG A 74 4.96 -0.82 -12.51
N ILE A 75 4.84 -0.86 -13.83
CA ILE A 75 3.77 -1.59 -14.52
C ILE A 75 4.26 -2.95 -15.00
N ILE A 76 3.49 -4.00 -14.74
CA ILE A 76 3.63 -5.32 -15.37
C ILE A 76 2.51 -5.47 -16.40
N GLU A 77 2.87 -5.55 -17.68
CA GLU A 77 1.92 -5.59 -18.79
C GLU A 77 1.55 -7.04 -19.12
N GLY A 78 0.31 -7.41 -18.82
CA GLY A 78 -0.27 -8.73 -19.10
C GLY A 78 -1.02 -8.80 -20.41
N TYR A 79 -0.61 -8.00 -21.40
CA TYR A 79 -1.24 -7.88 -22.72
C TYR A 79 -0.22 -7.64 -23.85
N ALA A 80 1.07 -7.74 -23.55
CA ALA A 80 2.17 -7.61 -24.52
C ALA A 80 2.15 -8.73 -25.56
#